data_AF-A0A1E4F2M9-F1
#
_entry.id   AF-A0A1E4F2M9-F1
#
_cell.length_a   1.000
_cell.length_b   1.000
_cell.length_c   1.000
_cell.angle_alpha   90.00
_cell.angle_beta   90.00
_cell.angle_gamma   90.00
#
_symmetry.space_group_name_H-M   'P 1'
#
loop_
_entity.id
_entity.type
_entity.pdbx_description
1 polymer ?
#
loop_
_entity_poly.entity_id
_entity_poly.type
_entity_poly.pdbx_seq_one_letter_code
_entity_poly.pdbx_strand_id
1 'polypeptide(L)'
;MEGEILKSNALLGVHLGTKSGRNSGVKLGYSQIANPIYLWRKGTFPMRRAVAPIFRNVISNLVKCLHPEPWIDRKGRLRGNIIAFTDLAKGKMIPTRILEIE
;
A
#
# COMPACT_ATOMS: atom_id res chain seq x y z
N MET A 1 -20.93 6.05 16.28
CA MET A 1 -21.14 7.38 15.67
C MET A 1 -20.06 7.58 14.64
N GLU A 2 -20.43 7.73 13.37
CA GLU A 2 -19.50 8.14 12.32
C GLU A 2 -19.39 9.66 12.38
N GLY A 3 -18.17 10.19 12.44
CA GLY A 3 -17.92 11.62 12.38
C GLY A 3 -17.99 12.14 10.95
N GLU A 4 -18.40 13.38 10.76
CA GLU A 4 -18.43 14.01 9.43
C GLU A 4 -17.03 14.45 8.98
N ILE A 5 -16.68 14.21 7.72
CA ILE A 5 -15.44 14.71 7.12
C ILE A 5 -15.70 16.13 6.61
N LEU A 6 -15.26 17.13 7.36
CA LEU A 6 -15.34 18.54 6.98
C LEU A 6 -14.09 18.98 6.20
N LYS A 7 -14.28 19.79 5.17
CA LYS A 7 -13.20 20.47 4.44
C LYS A 7 -13.24 21.95 4.80
N SER A 8 -12.09 22.54 5.11
CA SER A 8 -11.96 23.97 5.39
C SER A 8 -10.71 24.52 4.71
N ASN A 9 -10.87 25.69 4.08
CA ASN A 9 -9.75 26.40 3.45
C ASN A 9 -8.80 27.04 4.48
N ALA A 10 -9.20 27.11 5.75
CA ALA A 10 -8.33 27.57 6.84
C ALA A 10 -7.30 26.50 7.27
N LEU A 11 -7.45 25.25 6.83
CA LEU A 11 -6.53 24.15 7.12
C LEU A 11 -5.48 24.03 6.00
N LEU A 12 -4.31 24.64 6.20
CA LEU A 12 -3.16 24.55 5.30
C LEU A 12 -2.16 23.52 5.80
N GLY A 13 -1.87 22.51 4.98
CA GLY A 13 -0.83 21.52 5.24
C GLY A 13 0.23 21.54 4.12
N VAL A 14 1.50 21.70 4.48
CA VAL A 14 2.62 21.58 3.54
C VAL A 14 3.16 20.15 3.62
N HIS A 15 3.08 19.40 2.52
CA HIS A 15 3.64 18.06 2.42
C HIS A 15 4.79 18.03 1.42
N LEU A 16 5.98 17.63 1.88
CA LEU A 16 7.13 17.45 0.99
C LEU A 16 6.98 16.15 0.20
N GLY A 17 6.54 16.26 -1.05
CA GLY A 17 6.49 15.13 -1.97
C GLY A 17 7.88 14.76 -2.48
N THR A 18 8.54 13.79 -1.83
CA THR A 18 9.76 13.18 -2.38
C THR A 18 9.42 11.98 -3.25
N LYS A 19 10.04 11.89 -4.44
CA LYS A 19 9.90 10.74 -5.35
C LYS A 19 10.72 9.52 -4.90
N SER A 20 11.72 9.75 -4.04
CA SER A 20 12.50 8.72 -3.34
C SER A 20 11.90 8.53 -1.94
N GLY A 21 11.51 7.29 -1.64
CA GLY A 21 10.83 6.96 -0.38
C GLY A 21 11.81 6.58 0.73
N ARG A 22 11.55 7.06 1.95
CA ARG A 22 12.25 6.65 3.18
C ARG A 22 12.10 5.15 3.52
N ASN A 23 11.12 4.47 2.91
CA ASN A 23 10.82 3.05 3.15
C ASN A 23 11.27 2.18 1.96
N SER A 24 11.71 0.96 2.26
CA SER A 24 12.08 -0.02 1.23
C SER A 24 10.91 -0.28 0.27
N GLY A 25 11.22 -0.54 -1.01
CA GLY A 25 10.19 -0.87 -1.99
C GLY A 25 9.39 -2.10 -1.58
N VAL A 26 10.03 -3.07 -0.92
CA VAL A 26 9.40 -4.28 -0.37
C VAL A 26 8.33 -3.95 0.66
N LYS A 27 8.65 -3.14 1.67
CA LYS A 27 7.69 -2.71 2.70
C LYS A 27 6.52 -1.96 2.09
N LEU A 28 6.80 -1.04 1.16
CA LEU A 28 5.76 -0.30 0.45
C LEU A 28 4.85 -1.23 -0.36
N GLY A 29 5.42 -2.19 -1.10
CA GLY A 29 4.68 -3.19 -1.86
C GLY A 29 3.79 -4.06 -0.98
N TYR A 30 4.29 -4.48 0.19
CA TYR A 30 3.48 -5.24 1.14
C TYR A 30 2.26 -4.43 1.63
N SER A 31 2.48 -3.18 2.05
CA SER A 31 1.42 -2.29 2.55
C SER A 31 0.35 -1.94 1.52
N GLN A 32 0.68 -1.90 0.23
CA GLN A 32 -0.29 -1.65 -0.84
C GLN A 32 -1.43 -2.69 -0.85
N ILE A 33 -1.20 -3.88 -0.31
CA ILE A 33 -2.17 -4.97 -0.20
C ILE A 33 -2.67 -5.12 1.24
N ALA A 34 -1.76 -5.18 2.21
CA ALA A 34 -2.10 -5.45 3.60
C ALA A 34 -3.00 -4.36 4.22
N ASN A 35 -2.74 -3.07 3.93
CA ASN A 35 -3.47 -1.98 4.56
C ASN A 35 -4.94 -1.92 4.10
N PRO A 36 -5.27 -1.93 2.80
CA PRO A 36 -6.67 -1.93 2.38
C PRO A 36 -7.44 -3.17 2.86
N ILE A 37 -6.80 -4.35 2.91
CA ILE A 37 -7.43 -5.57 3.45
C ILE A 37 -7.68 -5.44 4.94
N TYR A 38 -6.71 -4.92 5.70
CA TYR A 38 -6.89 -4.65 7.13
C TYR A 38 -8.03 -3.65 7.39
N LEU A 39 -8.08 -2.54 6.65
CA LEU A 39 -9.14 -1.52 6.80
C LEU A 39 -10.52 -2.06 6.44
N TRP A 40 -10.59 -2.96 5.46
CA TRP A 40 -11.80 -3.71 5.14
C TRP A 40 -12.22 -4.64 6.28
N ARG A 41 -11.31 -5.47 6.80
CA ARG A 41 -11.56 -6.34 7.96
C ARG A 41 -11.99 -5.54 9.19
N LYS A 42 -11.45 -4.34 9.39
CA LYS A 42 -11.81 -3.40 10.46
C LYS A 42 -13.22 -2.80 10.28
N GLY A 43 -13.82 -2.90 9.10
CA GLY A 43 -15.15 -2.34 8.80
C GLY A 43 -15.17 -0.86 8.44
N THR A 44 -14.00 -0.20 8.38
CA THR A 44 -13.89 1.24 8.11
C THR A 44 -13.74 1.58 6.62
N PHE A 45 -13.53 0.57 5.77
CA PHE A 45 -13.28 0.78 4.34
C PHE A 45 -13.91 -0.35 3.51
N PRO A 46 -14.90 -0.06 2.65
CA PRO A 46 -15.62 -1.12 1.94
C PRO A 46 -14.72 -1.81 0.90
N MET A 47 -14.82 -3.14 0.78
CA MET A 47 -13.96 -3.95 -0.10
C MET A 47 -13.95 -3.46 -1.55
N ARG A 48 -15.10 -3.04 -2.07
CA ARG A 48 -15.22 -2.46 -3.43
C ARG A 48 -14.27 -1.28 -3.68
N ARG A 49 -13.98 -0.49 -2.64
CA ARG A 49 -13.03 0.64 -2.70
C ARG A 49 -11.58 0.20 -2.47
N ALA A 50 -11.33 -0.97 -1.89
CA ALA A 50 -10.01 -1.54 -1.68
C ALA A 50 -9.45 -2.27 -2.91
N VAL A 51 -10.31 -2.95 -3.66
CA VAL A 51 -9.90 -3.77 -4.81
C VAL A 51 -9.24 -2.93 -5.90
N ALA A 52 -9.85 -1.81 -6.31
CA ALA A 52 -9.32 -1.00 -7.41
C ALA A 52 -7.92 -0.41 -7.13
N PRO A 53 -7.63 0.17 -5.94
CA PRO A 53 -6.28 0.57 -5.57
C PRO A 53 -5.27 -0.57 -5.51
N ILE A 54 -5.64 -1.73 -4.93
CA ILE A 54 -4.76 -2.91 -4.88
C ILE A 54 -4.37 -3.32 -6.30
N PHE A 55 -5.37 -3.51 -7.16
CA PHE A 55 -5.18 -3.98 -8.53
C PHE A 55 -4.29 -3.03 -9.35
N ARG A 56 -4.56 -1.72 -9.31
CA ARG A 56 -3.73 -0.72 -10.00
C ARG A 56 -2.27 -0.74 -9.55
N ASN A 57 -2.04 -0.86 -8.24
CA ASN A 57 -0.68 -0.93 -7.69
C ASN A 57 0.05 -2.20 -8.13
N VAL A 58 -0.59 -3.36 -7.99
CA VAL A 58 0.02 -4.65 -8.38
C VAL A 58 0.34 -4.68 -9.87
N ILE A 59 -0.60 -4.27 -10.74
CA ILE A 59 -0.34 -4.19 -12.18
C ILE A 59 0.77 -3.20 -12.49
N SER A 60 0.74 -2.01 -11.89
CA SER A 60 1.80 -1.03 -12.14
C SER A 60 3.17 -1.55 -11.73
N ASN A 61 3.27 -2.32 -10.63
CA ASN A 61 4.54 -2.91 -10.20
C ASN A 61 4.96 -4.05 -11.12
N LEU A 62 4.02 -4.89 -11.57
CA LEU A 62 4.29 -6.01 -12.47
C LEU A 62 4.72 -5.53 -13.86
N VAL A 63 3.95 -4.65 -14.50
CA VAL A 63 4.24 -4.18 -15.87
C VAL A 63 5.53 -3.36 -15.90
N LYS A 64 5.73 -2.50 -14.90
CA LYS A 64 6.90 -1.60 -14.85
C LYS A 64 8.12 -2.23 -14.18
N CYS A 65 8.08 -3.48 -13.70
CA CYS A 65 9.31 -4.11 -13.21
C CYS A 65 10.28 -4.45 -14.35
N LEU A 66 9.77 -4.60 -15.58
CA LEU A 66 10.55 -4.86 -16.78
C LEU A 66 11.32 -3.62 -17.26
N HIS A 67 10.77 -2.43 -17.02
CA HIS A 67 11.42 -1.16 -17.33
C HIS A 67 11.16 -0.16 -16.19
N PRO A 68 11.86 -0.30 -15.06
CA PRO A 68 11.61 0.50 -13.87
C PRO A 68 12.09 1.93 -14.06
N GLU A 69 11.29 2.89 -13.59
CA GLU A 69 11.76 4.26 -13.47
C GLU A 69 12.95 4.32 -12.48
N PRO A 70 14.04 5.06 -12.76
CA PRO A 70 15.28 4.97 -11.99
C PRO A 70 15.16 5.43 -10.52
N TRP A 71 14.08 6.14 -10.18
CA TRP A 71 13.78 6.58 -8.82
C TRP A 71 12.73 5.69 -8.10
N ILE A 72 12.24 4.61 -8.72
CA ILE A 72 11.23 3.72 -8.14
C ILE A 72 11.74 2.28 -8.09
N ASP A 73 11.83 1.73 -6.87
CA ASP A 73 12.09 0.31 -6.65
C ASP A 73 10.86 -0.56 -6.99
N ARG A 74 10.62 -0.79 -8.29
CA ARG A 74 9.51 -1.64 -8.78
C ARG A 74 9.69 -3.10 -8.43
N LYS A 75 10.93 -3.61 -8.48
CA LYS A 75 11.25 -5.01 -8.18
C LYS A 75 11.01 -5.31 -6.71
N GLY A 76 11.46 -4.44 -5.79
CA GLY A 76 11.16 -4.56 -4.37
C GLY A 76 9.66 -4.48 -4.11
N ARG A 77 8.93 -3.55 -4.74
CA ARG A 77 7.46 -3.48 -4.59
C ARG A 77 6.75 -4.75 -5.04
N LEU A 78 7.16 -5.33 -6.16
CA LEU A 78 6.60 -6.60 -6.64
C LEU A 78 6.89 -7.75 -5.66
N ARG A 79 8.13 -7.82 -5.11
CA ARG A 79 8.48 -8.77 -4.05
C ARG A 79 7.60 -8.59 -2.82
N GLY A 80 7.37 -7.35 -2.39
CA GLY A 80 6.45 -7.02 -1.30
C GLY A 80 5.01 -7.46 -1.57
N ASN A 81 4.52 -7.27 -2.81
CA ASN A 81 3.20 -7.76 -3.21
C ASN A 81 3.09 -9.29 -3.08
N ILE A 82 4.11 -10.04 -3.52
CA ILE A 82 4.15 -11.51 -3.44
C ILE A 82 4.14 -11.97 -1.97
N ILE A 83 4.93 -11.33 -1.10
CA ILE A 83 4.95 -11.64 0.34
C ILE A 83 3.57 -11.38 0.95
N ALA A 84 2.92 -10.27 0.60
CA ALA A 84 1.58 -9.96 1.10
C ALA A 84 0.53 -10.99 0.65
N PHE A 85 0.52 -11.41 -0.62
CA PHE A 85 -0.39 -12.46 -1.06
C PHE A 85 -0.11 -13.81 -0.37
N THR A 86 1.16 -14.12 -0.12
CA THR A 86 1.56 -15.33 0.61
C THR A 86 1.06 -15.30 2.06
N ASP A 87 1.24 -14.18 2.75
CA ASP A 87 0.74 -14.01 4.12
C ASP A 87 -0.79 -13.97 4.17
N LEU A 88 -1.45 -13.41 3.15
CA LEU A 88 -2.91 -13.46 3.02
C LEU A 88 -3.40 -14.91 2.92
N ALA A 89 -2.80 -15.71 2.02
CA ALA A 89 -3.14 -17.11 1.82
C ALA A 89 -2.87 -17.96 3.07
N LYS A 90 -1.81 -17.66 3.82
CA LYS A 90 -1.45 -18.32 5.09
C LYS A 90 -2.24 -17.82 6.30
N GLY A 91 -3.09 -16.80 6.15
CA GLY A 91 -3.81 -16.16 7.26
C GLY A 91 -2.90 -15.36 8.22
N LYS A 92 -1.65 -15.10 7.85
CA LYS A 92 -0.65 -14.38 8.66
C LYS A 92 -0.62 -12.87 8.44
N MET A 93 -1.46 -12.36 7.54
CA MET A 93 -1.49 -10.94 7.22
C MET A 93 -2.03 -10.10 8.39
N ILE A 94 -1.12 -9.39 9.05
CA ILE A 94 -1.38 -8.38 10.07
C ILE A 94 -0.56 -7.10 9.79
N PRO A 95 -1.01 -5.91 10.19
CA PRO A 95 -0.31 -4.66 9.87
C PRO A 95 1.15 -4.60 10.34
N THR A 96 1.46 -5.19 11.49
CA THR A 96 2.81 -5.19 12.08
C THR A 96 3.80 -6.08 11.34
N ARG A 97 3.32 -7.00 10.49
CA ARG A 97 4.18 -7.92 9.72
C ARG A 97 5.17 -7.18 8.82
N ILE A 98 4.87 -5.95 8.41
CA ILE A 98 5.78 -5.07 7.65
C ILE A 98 7.11 -4.80 8.37
N LEU A 99 7.14 -4.85 9.70
CA LEU A 99 8.34 -4.60 10.51
C LEU A 99 9.35 -5.74 10.41
N GLU A 100 8.88 -6.94 10.04
CA GLU A 100 9.65 -8.18 9.94
C GLU A 100 10.07 -8.49 8.49
N ILE A 101 9.74 -7.60 7.56
CA ILE A 101 10.06 -7.75 6.13
C ILE A 101 11.26 -6.87 5.79
N GLU A 102 12.27 -7.45 5.14
CA GLU A 102 13.44 -6.76 4.60
C GLU A 102 13.21 -6.32 3.15
#